data_AF-A0A0D6LLE2-F1
#
_entry.id   AF-A0A0D6LLE2-F1
#
_cell.length_a   1.000
_cell.length_b   1.000
_cell.length_c   1.000
_cell.angle_alpha   90.00
_cell.angle_beta   90.00
_cell.angle_gamma   90.00
#
_symmetry.space_group_name_H-M   'P 1'
#
loop_
_entity.id
_entity.type
_entity.pdbx_description
1 polymer ?
#
loop_
_entity_poly.entity_id
_entity_poly.type
_entity_poly.pdbx_seq_one_letter_code
_entity_poly.pdbx_strand_id
1 'polypeptide(L)'
;MKSYPISMKKEHVVDLLTTSWISSRITSTPTKMRNTDRLVKYEQHVVIIVNDSPKFSLSWIVELAHEYVKLLYKGDYALYNFFFENRDAEAETSFGDSEQNNPFLYVIVPERFRNTKLDEQLRQNSKELHQPASNFTELDFKPLDESMRGSSLLRRFQDGMRRTCKTLPIPFQFCICQYEKTEVTDESLKDSLGQFVVAQLSSFLERQNVSKQCEEIKLKEIEAKQYLSSKLAHVDNSTSFFEVTFEVAAPAKGRFQIPVRKELEQLDLGGALFTRLDTYGKSGDCMSNEDLRPFCTCKKIEIHSTSPSP
;
A
#
# COMPACT_ATOMS: atom_id res chain seq x y z
N MET A 1 42.55 -4.85 21.16
CA MET A 1 41.51 -5.35 20.23
C MET A 1 42.21 -5.82 18.97
N LYS A 2 42.16 -7.13 18.66
CA LYS A 2 42.69 -7.67 17.40
C LYS A 2 41.56 -7.65 16.37
N SER A 3 41.76 -6.94 15.26
CA SER A 3 40.89 -7.00 14.08
C SER A 3 41.26 -8.23 13.24
N TYR A 4 40.24 -8.97 12.79
CA TYR A 4 40.40 -9.98 11.74
C TYR A 4 39.75 -9.44 10.48
N PRO A 5 40.45 -9.40 9.33
CA PRO A 5 39.82 -9.13 8.05
C PRO A 5 39.19 -10.43 7.53
N ILE A 6 37.88 -10.41 7.28
CA ILE A 6 37.21 -11.48 6.55
C ILE A 6 37.30 -11.11 5.06
N SER A 7 38.09 -11.87 4.31
CA SER A 7 38.15 -11.81 2.86
C SER A 7 36.98 -12.62 2.28
N MET A 8 36.03 -11.95 1.61
CA MET A 8 34.99 -12.62 0.82
C MET A 8 35.45 -12.73 -0.64
N LYS A 9 35.67 -13.96 -1.09
CA LYS A 9 35.84 -14.27 -2.52
C LYS A 9 34.52 -14.00 -3.25
N LYS A 10 34.61 -13.32 -4.40
CA LYS A 10 33.52 -13.20 -5.38
C LYS A 10 33.27 -14.57 -6.01
N GLU A 11 32.18 -15.22 -5.64
CA GLU A 11 31.54 -16.26 -6.45
C GLU A 11 30.05 -15.91 -6.61
N HIS A 12 29.50 -16.32 -7.76
CA HIS A 12 28.27 -15.85 -8.38
C HIS A 12 27.08 -15.72 -7.43
N VAL A 13 26.45 -14.54 -7.46
CA VAL A 13 25.33 -14.10 -6.62
C VAL A 13 24.06 -14.88 -6.99
N VAL A 14 23.78 -15.92 -6.20
CA VAL A 14 22.42 -16.34 -5.88
C VAL A 14 22.07 -15.68 -4.56
N ASP A 15 20.89 -15.07 -4.49
CA ASP A 15 20.27 -14.36 -3.37
C ASP A 15 20.95 -14.54 -2.00
N LEU A 16 21.42 -13.41 -1.45
CA LEU A 16 21.95 -13.31 -0.09
C LEU A 16 20.82 -13.58 0.93
N LEU A 17 20.52 -14.85 1.17
CA LEU A 17 19.77 -15.30 2.34
C LEU A 17 20.64 -15.07 3.57
N THR A 18 20.41 -13.97 4.27
CA THR A 18 20.98 -13.76 5.60
C THR A 18 20.01 -14.31 6.64
N THR A 19 20.16 -15.58 7.00
CA THR A 19 19.50 -16.12 8.19
C THR A 19 20.32 -15.73 9.42
N SER A 20 19.84 -14.77 10.21
CA SER A 20 20.45 -14.47 11.51
C SER A 20 19.79 -15.34 12.59
N TRP A 21 20.59 -16.20 13.24
CA TRP A 21 20.17 -17.01 14.39
C TRP A 21 20.87 -16.48 15.64
N ILE A 22 20.12 -15.84 16.54
CA ILE A 22 20.63 -15.47 17.87
C ILE A 22 19.85 -16.29 18.90
N SER A 23 20.37 -17.47 19.26
CA SER A 23 19.88 -18.26 20.39
C SER A 23 20.64 -17.84 21.66
N SER A 24 20.04 -17.02 22.53
CA SER A 24 20.61 -16.74 23.85
C SER A 24 19.92 -17.56 24.94
N ARG A 25 20.56 -18.66 25.35
CA ARG A 25 20.10 -19.46 26.49
C ARG A 25 20.53 -18.81 27.83
N ILE A 26 20.12 -17.56 28.08
CA ILE A 26 20.47 -16.81 29.30
C ILE A 26 19.27 -16.01 29.82
N THR A 27 18.93 -16.24 31.09
CA THR A 27 17.64 -15.96 31.77
C THR A 27 17.40 -14.51 32.21
N SER A 28 18.12 -13.51 31.69
CA SER A 28 17.98 -12.11 32.14
C SER A 28 17.34 -11.20 31.09
N THR A 29 16.26 -10.52 31.45
CA THR A 29 15.50 -9.51 30.66
C THR A 29 16.36 -8.48 29.91
N PRO A 30 17.45 -7.91 30.47
CA PRO A 30 18.31 -6.94 29.79
C PRO A 30 19.14 -7.52 28.62
N THR A 31 19.28 -8.84 28.54
CA THR A 31 20.07 -9.53 27.52
C THR A 31 19.18 -9.92 26.34
N LYS A 32 17.93 -10.34 26.62
CA LYS A 32 16.90 -10.63 25.60
C LYS A 32 16.64 -9.41 24.71
N MET A 33 16.45 -8.24 25.32
CA MET A 33 16.21 -6.97 24.61
C MET A 33 17.42 -6.52 23.77
N ARG A 34 18.64 -6.75 24.26
CA ARG A 34 19.88 -6.43 23.55
C ARG A 34 20.02 -7.21 22.24
N ASN A 35 19.42 -8.39 22.15
CA ASN A 35 19.47 -9.22 20.94
C ASN A 35 18.50 -8.71 19.87
N THR A 36 17.29 -8.30 20.26
CA THR A 36 16.34 -7.64 19.34
C THR A 36 16.91 -6.33 18.80
N ASP A 37 17.45 -5.45 19.67
CA ASP A 37 18.06 -4.19 19.25
C ASP A 37 19.28 -4.42 18.32
N ARG A 38 20.03 -5.51 18.52
CA ARG A 38 21.15 -5.88 17.65
C ARG A 38 20.72 -6.44 16.31
N LEU A 39 19.60 -7.16 16.27
CA LEU A 39 19.02 -7.69 15.05
C LEU A 39 18.49 -6.54 14.17
N VAL A 40 17.73 -5.61 14.74
CA VAL A 40 17.25 -4.42 14.02
C VAL A 40 18.42 -3.55 13.54
N LYS A 41 19.47 -3.36 14.36
CA LYS A 41 20.70 -2.67 13.92
C LYS A 41 21.47 -3.43 12.85
N TYR A 42 21.41 -4.75 12.84
CA TYR A 42 22.02 -5.57 11.79
C TYR A 42 21.27 -5.38 10.49
N GLU A 43 19.94 -5.41 10.51
CA GLU A 43 19.08 -5.10 9.36
C GLU A 43 19.34 -3.69 8.83
N GLN A 44 19.43 -2.68 9.71
CA GLN A 44 19.79 -1.32 9.32
C GLN A 44 21.13 -1.25 8.59
N HIS A 45 22.15 -1.99 9.07
CA HIS A 45 23.43 -2.06 8.37
C HIS A 45 23.33 -2.78 7.02
N VAL A 46 22.52 -3.83 6.90
CA VAL A 46 22.31 -4.52 5.63
C VAL A 46 21.67 -3.58 4.60
N VAL A 47 20.65 -2.80 5.01
CA VAL A 47 20.02 -1.77 4.17
C VAL A 47 21.04 -0.72 3.71
N ILE A 48 21.88 -0.22 4.62
CA ILE A 48 22.89 0.81 4.30
C ILE A 48 24.00 0.26 3.40
N ILE A 49 24.50 -0.95 3.66
CA ILE A 49 25.68 -1.51 2.97
C ILE A 49 25.31 -2.08 1.60
N VAL A 50 24.08 -2.57 1.42
CA VAL A 50 23.66 -3.26 0.20
C VAL A 50 22.39 -2.62 -0.37
N ASN A 51 22.53 -1.38 -0.84
CA ASN A 51 21.46 -0.57 -1.41
C ASN A 51 21.13 -0.88 -2.89
N ASP A 52 22.07 -1.48 -3.63
CA ASP A 52 21.96 -1.64 -5.09
C ASP A 52 21.19 -2.90 -5.54
N SER A 53 20.54 -3.63 -4.63
CA SER A 53 19.77 -4.84 -5.01
C SER A 53 18.69 -5.17 -3.98
N PRO A 54 17.53 -5.70 -4.42
CA PRO A 54 16.46 -6.14 -3.52
C PRO A 54 16.99 -7.10 -2.45
N LYS A 55 16.46 -6.98 -1.24
CA LYS A 55 16.78 -7.84 -0.10
C LYS A 55 15.52 -8.43 0.49
N PHE A 56 15.67 -9.64 1.00
CA PHE A 56 14.68 -10.28 1.82
C PHE A 56 15.38 -10.76 3.09
N SER A 57 14.84 -10.40 4.25
CA SER A 57 15.29 -10.92 5.53
C SER A 57 14.14 -11.63 6.23
N LEU A 58 14.44 -12.77 6.84
CA LEU A 58 13.49 -13.49 7.69
C LEU A 58 14.04 -13.47 9.10
N SER A 59 13.41 -12.68 9.96
CA SER A 59 13.82 -12.48 11.33
C SER A 59 12.86 -13.15 12.30
N TRP A 60 13.40 -14.05 13.12
CA TRP A 60 12.61 -14.84 14.06
C TRP A 60 12.93 -14.44 15.50
N ILE A 61 12.08 -13.60 16.09
CA ILE A 61 12.32 -13.03 17.42
C ILE A 61 11.55 -13.86 18.47
N VAL A 62 12.12 -15.02 18.82
CA VAL A 62 11.45 -16.03 19.65
C VAL A 62 11.22 -15.64 21.11
N GLU A 63 11.91 -14.60 21.62
CA GLU A 63 11.88 -14.27 23.05
C GLU A 63 11.07 -13.02 23.45
N LEU A 64 10.42 -12.31 22.51
CA LEU A 64 9.70 -11.06 22.81
C LEU A 64 8.54 -11.22 23.80
N ALA A 65 7.92 -12.40 23.84
CA ALA A 65 6.81 -12.71 24.75
C ALA A 65 7.15 -13.79 25.79
N HIS A 66 8.36 -14.35 25.74
CA HIS A 66 8.81 -15.35 26.71
C HIS A 66 9.20 -14.64 28.02
N GLU A 67 8.21 -14.58 28.94
CA GLU A 67 8.23 -14.15 30.35
C GLU A 67 7.68 -12.75 30.65
N TYR A 68 7.80 -11.76 29.75
CA TYR A 68 7.34 -10.39 30.03
C TYR A 68 6.71 -9.72 28.81
N VAL A 69 5.40 -9.46 28.85
CA VAL A 69 4.66 -8.76 27.76
C VAL A 69 5.18 -7.34 27.51
N LYS A 70 5.88 -6.72 28.47
CA LYS A 70 6.53 -5.41 28.28
C LYS A 70 7.60 -5.42 27.18
N LEU A 71 8.20 -6.57 26.92
CA LEU A 71 9.18 -6.73 25.84
C LEU A 71 8.53 -6.71 24.46
N LEU A 72 7.25 -7.12 24.35
CA LEU A 72 6.45 -6.97 23.13
C LEU A 72 6.36 -5.50 22.74
N TYR A 73 5.88 -4.64 23.63
CA TYR A 73 5.75 -3.20 23.36
C TYR A 73 7.09 -2.54 23.01
N LYS A 74 8.20 -2.98 23.61
CA LYS A 74 9.52 -2.43 23.27
C LYS A 74 10.08 -2.98 21.95
N GLY A 75 9.78 -4.22 21.60
CA GLY A 75 10.02 -4.76 20.25
C GLY A 75 9.21 -4.01 19.20
N ASP A 76 7.94 -3.72 19.50
CA ASP A 76 7.06 -2.91 18.65
C ASP A 76 7.65 -1.51 18.45
N TYR A 77 8.16 -0.86 19.51
CA TYR A 77 8.87 0.43 19.36
C TYR A 77 10.15 0.33 18.52
N ALA A 78 10.91 -0.76 18.64
CA ALA A 78 12.14 -0.95 17.85
C ALA A 78 11.83 -1.15 16.36
N LEU A 79 10.83 -1.98 16.04
CA LEU A 79 10.32 -2.17 14.68
C LEU A 79 9.68 -0.88 14.14
N TYR A 80 8.86 -0.22 14.96
CA TYR A 80 8.27 1.07 14.64
C TYR A 80 9.35 2.08 14.28
N ASN A 81 10.40 2.22 15.10
CA ASN A 81 11.48 3.18 14.83
C ASN A 81 12.25 2.81 13.56
N PHE A 82 12.54 1.52 13.34
CA PHE A 82 13.18 1.07 12.11
C PHE A 82 12.35 1.43 10.87
N PHE A 83 11.06 1.08 10.83
CA PHE A 83 10.20 1.44 9.71
C PHE A 83 10.01 2.95 9.63
N PHE A 84 9.88 3.66 10.74
CA PHE A 84 9.75 5.11 10.76
C PHE A 84 10.98 5.81 10.19
N GLU A 85 12.20 5.34 10.50
CA GLU A 85 13.45 5.88 9.99
C GLU A 85 13.66 5.58 8.50
N ASN A 86 13.13 4.46 7.99
CA ASN A 86 13.31 4.03 6.60
C ASN A 86 12.05 4.21 5.71
N ARG A 87 10.95 4.76 6.26
CA ARG A 87 9.62 4.80 5.61
C ARG A 87 9.62 5.41 4.22
N ASP A 88 10.41 6.46 4.01
CA ASP A 88 10.40 7.22 2.76
C ASP A 88 11.21 6.46 1.68
N ALA A 89 12.21 5.66 2.07
CA ALA A 89 13.01 4.87 1.14
C ALA A 89 12.35 3.55 0.75
N GLU A 90 11.65 2.88 1.67
CA GLU A 90 10.97 1.60 1.39
C GLU A 90 9.70 1.83 0.56
N ALA A 91 8.92 2.88 0.86
CA ALA A 91 7.63 3.16 0.22
C ALA A 91 7.75 3.50 -1.27
N GLU A 92 8.89 4.04 -1.71
CA GLU A 92 9.16 4.39 -3.12
C GLU A 92 9.70 3.20 -3.95
N THR A 93 9.87 2.03 -3.35
CA THR A 93 10.28 0.82 -4.07
C THR A 93 9.08 0.09 -4.66
N SER A 94 9.31 -0.73 -5.70
CA SER A 94 8.28 -1.63 -6.25
C SER A 94 7.75 -2.62 -5.21
N PHE A 95 8.54 -2.94 -4.18
CA PHE A 95 8.12 -3.77 -3.06
C PHE A 95 7.18 -3.00 -2.13
N GLY A 96 7.54 -1.78 -1.73
CA GLY A 96 6.71 -0.89 -0.93
C GLY A 96 5.37 -0.58 -1.59
N ASP A 97 5.35 -0.31 -2.89
CA ASP A 97 4.11 -0.14 -3.68
C ASP A 97 3.20 -1.38 -3.63
N SER A 98 3.80 -2.57 -3.70
CA SER A 98 3.07 -3.83 -3.59
C SER A 98 2.55 -4.07 -2.18
N GLU A 99 3.29 -3.66 -1.15
CA GLU A 99 2.92 -3.84 0.25
C GLU A 99 1.81 -2.88 0.68
N GLN A 100 1.82 -1.63 0.20
CA GLN A 100 0.75 -0.65 0.44
C GLN A 100 -0.62 -1.14 -0.05
N ASN A 101 -0.63 -1.92 -1.15
CA ASN A 101 -1.84 -2.51 -1.72
C ASN A 101 -2.12 -3.94 -1.21
N ASN A 102 -1.28 -4.47 -0.33
CA ASN A 102 -1.44 -5.80 0.25
C ASN A 102 -1.86 -5.69 1.72
N PRO A 103 -3.16 -5.74 2.04
CA PRO A 103 -3.60 -5.70 3.43
C PRO A 103 -3.08 -6.93 4.18
N PHE A 104 -2.19 -6.71 5.15
CA PHE A 104 -1.69 -7.78 6.02
C PHE A 104 -2.83 -8.31 6.91
N LEU A 105 -3.27 -9.54 6.65
CA LEU A 105 -4.28 -10.23 7.45
C LEU A 105 -3.70 -11.50 8.06
N TYR A 106 -3.65 -11.55 9.39
CA TYR A 106 -3.30 -12.75 10.15
C TYR A 106 -4.47 -13.20 11.02
N VAL A 107 -4.85 -14.47 10.90
CA VAL A 107 -5.98 -15.05 11.64
C VAL A 107 -5.47 -16.15 12.56
N ILE A 108 -5.68 -16.00 13.87
CA ILE A 108 -5.40 -17.05 14.85
C ILE A 108 -6.68 -17.84 15.09
N VAL A 109 -6.70 -19.11 14.68
CA VAL A 109 -7.82 -20.01 14.94
C VAL A 109 -7.82 -20.43 16.41
N PRO A 110 -8.88 -20.14 17.19
CA PRO A 110 -9.01 -20.59 18.57
C PRO A 110 -8.90 -22.11 18.68
N GLU A 111 -8.30 -22.61 19.76
CA GLU A 111 -7.97 -24.04 19.91
C GLU A 111 -9.17 -24.97 19.67
N ARG A 112 -10.34 -24.62 20.22
CA ARG A 112 -11.59 -25.39 20.04
C ARG A 112 -12.05 -25.55 18.59
N PHE A 113 -11.56 -24.70 17.69
CA PHE A 113 -11.91 -24.70 16.27
C PHE A 113 -10.80 -25.26 15.38
N ARG A 114 -9.62 -25.56 15.92
CA ARG A 114 -8.53 -26.19 15.17
C ARG A 114 -8.92 -27.61 14.77
N ASN A 115 -8.51 -28.04 13.59
CA ASN A 115 -8.85 -29.34 13.01
C ASN A 115 -10.37 -29.58 12.84
N THR A 116 -11.18 -28.52 12.87
CA THR A 116 -12.59 -28.59 12.49
C THR A 116 -12.75 -28.28 11.00
N LYS A 117 -13.93 -28.56 10.44
CA LYS A 117 -14.28 -28.14 9.07
C LYS A 117 -14.10 -26.63 8.83
N LEU A 118 -14.23 -25.81 9.88
CA LEU A 118 -13.96 -24.38 9.80
C LEU A 118 -12.47 -24.07 9.57
N ASP A 119 -11.58 -24.76 10.29
CA ASP A 119 -10.12 -24.61 10.14
C ASP A 119 -9.67 -25.14 8.76
N GLU A 120 -10.23 -26.27 8.31
CA GLU A 120 -10.00 -26.77 6.95
C GLU A 120 -10.40 -25.75 5.88
N GLN A 121 -11.60 -25.15 6.01
CA GLN A 121 -12.09 -24.12 5.10
C GLN A 121 -11.20 -22.87 5.11
N LEU A 122 -10.79 -22.42 6.30
CA LEU A 122 -9.89 -21.29 6.48
C LEU A 122 -8.54 -21.53 5.81
N ARG A 123 -7.94 -22.70 5.99
CA ARG A 123 -6.65 -23.07 5.37
C ARG A 123 -6.73 -23.21 3.85
N GLN A 124 -7.88 -23.64 3.33
CA GLN A 124 -8.11 -23.67 1.90
C GLN A 124 -8.23 -22.25 1.34
N ASN A 125 -9.02 -21.40 1.99
CA ASN A 125 -9.26 -20.03 1.54
C ASN A 125 -8.09 -19.06 1.81
N SER A 126 -7.16 -19.38 2.73
CA SER A 126 -6.01 -18.52 3.05
C SER A 126 -5.03 -18.35 1.89
N LYS A 127 -5.19 -19.11 0.81
CA LYS A 127 -4.38 -19.02 -0.41
C LYS A 127 -5.06 -18.20 -1.51
N GLU A 128 -6.15 -17.50 -1.19
CA GLU A 128 -6.98 -16.77 -2.14
C GLU A 128 -7.28 -15.33 -1.67
N LEU A 129 -7.59 -14.43 -2.62
CA LEU A 129 -7.90 -13.01 -2.37
C LEU A 129 -9.19 -12.83 -1.55
N HIS A 130 -9.23 -11.87 -0.61
CA HIS A 130 -10.37 -11.65 0.29
C HIS A 130 -10.69 -10.16 0.54
N GLN A 131 -11.96 -9.86 0.78
CA GLN A 131 -12.44 -8.57 1.31
C GLN A 131 -13.58 -8.83 2.34
N PRO A 132 -13.51 -8.28 3.57
CA PRO A 132 -14.50 -8.56 4.61
C PRO A 132 -15.76 -7.69 4.47
N ALA A 133 -16.93 -8.26 4.80
CA ALA A 133 -18.23 -7.59 4.61
C ALA A 133 -19.18 -7.51 5.83
N SER A 134 -19.01 -8.28 6.92
CA SER A 134 -19.76 -8.15 8.22
C SER A 134 -19.55 -9.37 9.17
N ASN A 135 -20.25 -9.36 10.33
CA ASN A 135 -20.09 -10.25 11.49
C ASN A 135 -20.12 -11.77 11.19
N PHE A 136 -19.04 -12.44 11.60
CA PHE A 136 -18.55 -13.77 11.25
C PHE A 136 -19.34 -14.99 11.79
N THR A 137 -20.67 -15.00 11.81
CA THR A 137 -21.45 -16.08 12.48
C THR A 137 -22.11 -17.11 11.56
N GLU A 138 -22.10 -16.90 10.25
CA GLU A 138 -22.80 -17.76 9.29
C GLU A 138 -21.82 -18.50 8.37
N LEU A 139 -22.02 -19.82 8.20
CA LEU A 139 -21.12 -20.72 7.45
C LEU A 139 -21.70 -21.20 6.11
N ASP A 140 -22.96 -20.89 5.81
CA ASP A 140 -23.61 -21.35 4.58
C ASP A 140 -23.09 -20.63 3.34
N PHE A 141 -23.07 -21.36 2.23
CA PHE A 141 -22.76 -20.83 0.90
C PHE A 141 -23.69 -19.66 0.58
N LYS A 142 -23.11 -18.53 0.22
CA LYS A 142 -23.86 -17.34 -0.23
C LYS A 142 -23.34 -16.95 -1.61
N PRO A 143 -24.17 -17.03 -2.67
CA PRO A 143 -23.77 -16.58 -3.99
C PRO A 143 -23.44 -15.09 -3.94
N LEU A 144 -22.45 -14.65 -4.72
CA LEU A 144 -22.17 -13.24 -4.92
C LEU A 144 -23.36 -12.63 -5.68
N ASP A 145 -24.19 -11.83 -5.01
CA ASP A 145 -25.14 -10.95 -5.67
C ASP A 145 -24.51 -9.56 -5.88
N GLU A 146 -25.12 -8.72 -6.73
CA GLU A 146 -24.63 -7.36 -7.01
C GLU A 146 -24.58 -6.45 -5.77
N SER A 147 -25.26 -6.80 -4.68
CA SER A 147 -25.24 -6.04 -3.43
C SER A 147 -24.12 -6.47 -2.47
N MET A 148 -23.49 -7.62 -2.71
CA MET A 148 -22.43 -8.17 -1.87
C MET A 148 -21.06 -7.60 -2.23
N ARG A 149 -20.46 -6.90 -1.26
CA ARG A 149 -19.14 -6.25 -1.41
C ARG A 149 -17.94 -7.16 -1.07
N GLY A 150 -18.14 -8.47 -0.93
CA GLY A 150 -17.06 -9.40 -0.57
C GLY A 150 -17.49 -10.85 -0.32
N SER A 151 -16.50 -11.76 -0.25
CA SER A 151 -16.70 -13.18 0.06
C SER A 151 -15.96 -13.57 1.33
N SER A 152 -16.59 -14.30 2.26
CA SER A 152 -15.99 -14.64 3.57
C SER A 152 -14.90 -15.71 3.47
N LEU A 153 -13.80 -15.54 4.22
CA LEU A 153 -12.77 -16.59 4.42
C LEU A 153 -13.31 -17.82 5.15
N LEU A 154 -14.41 -17.70 5.88
CA LEU A 154 -15.03 -18.80 6.62
C LEU A 154 -15.96 -19.65 5.75
N ARG A 155 -16.20 -19.27 4.49
CA ARG A 155 -17.19 -19.89 3.60
C ARG A 155 -16.56 -20.43 2.33
N ARG A 156 -17.18 -21.45 1.74
CA ARG A 156 -16.84 -21.89 0.38
C ARG A 156 -17.13 -20.79 -0.62
N PHE A 157 -16.24 -20.64 -1.60
CA PHE A 157 -16.51 -19.82 -2.77
C PHE A 157 -17.42 -20.55 -3.75
N GLN A 158 -17.91 -19.85 -4.78
CA GLN A 158 -18.72 -20.46 -5.82
C GLN A 158 -17.93 -21.54 -6.57
N ASP A 159 -18.51 -22.75 -6.64
CA ASP A 159 -17.89 -23.88 -7.32
C ASP A 159 -17.59 -23.53 -8.79
N GLY A 160 -16.37 -23.84 -9.22
CA GLY A 160 -15.88 -23.54 -10.57
C GLY A 160 -15.42 -22.10 -10.80
N MET A 161 -15.59 -21.19 -9.83
CA MET A 161 -15.05 -19.83 -9.91
C MET A 161 -13.78 -19.68 -9.07
N ARG A 162 -12.81 -18.93 -9.58
CA ARG A 162 -11.62 -18.53 -8.80
C ARG A 162 -11.78 -17.13 -8.26
N ARG A 163 -11.27 -16.87 -7.05
CA ARG A 163 -11.14 -15.52 -6.50
C ARG A 163 -10.01 -14.79 -7.21
N THR A 164 -10.36 -13.73 -7.93
CA THR A 164 -9.44 -12.88 -8.69
C THR A 164 -9.93 -11.44 -8.60
N CYS A 165 -9.09 -10.45 -8.91
CA CYS A 165 -9.55 -9.06 -9.01
C CYS A 165 -10.66 -8.87 -10.06
N LYS A 166 -10.85 -9.81 -10.99
CA LYS A 166 -11.94 -9.80 -11.97
C LYS A 166 -13.28 -10.30 -11.40
N THR A 167 -13.23 -11.28 -10.51
CA THR A 167 -14.42 -11.95 -9.96
C THR A 167 -14.87 -11.36 -8.63
N LEU A 168 -14.05 -10.51 -8.03
CA LEU A 168 -14.35 -9.78 -6.81
C LEU A 168 -14.51 -8.29 -7.14
N PRO A 169 -15.33 -7.54 -6.38
CA PRO A 169 -15.52 -6.10 -6.56
C PRO A 169 -14.31 -5.30 -6.00
N ILE A 170 -13.10 -5.71 -6.38
CA ILE A 170 -11.85 -5.05 -6.00
C ILE A 170 -11.54 -4.02 -7.09
N PRO A 171 -11.50 -2.71 -6.78
CA PRO A 171 -11.05 -1.70 -7.72
C PRO A 171 -9.68 -2.07 -8.31
N PHE A 172 -9.49 -1.84 -9.61
CA PHE A 172 -8.29 -2.26 -10.32
C PHE A 172 -7.00 -1.73 -9.66
N GLN A 173 -7.04 -0.54 -9.07
CA GLN A 173 -5.92 0.06 -8.34
C GLN A 173 -5.42 -0.78 -7.14
N PHE A 174 -6.27 -1.62 -6.54
CA PHE A 174 -5.92 -2.46 -5.39
C PHE A 174 -5.62 -3.90 -5.79
N CYS A 175 -5.53 -4.18 -7.10
CA CYS A 175 -5.17 -5.50 -7.55
C CYS A 175 -3.67 -5.73 -7.38
N ILE A 176 -3.30 -6.75 -6.62
CA ILE A 176 -1.89 -7.12 -6.32
C ILE A 176 -1.19 -7.73 -7.54
N CYS A 177 -1.91 -7.96 -8.65
CA CYS A 177 -1.32 -8.48 -9.87
C CYS A 177 -0.29 -7.50 -10.43
N GLN A 178 0.96 -7.95 -10.56
CA GLN A 178 2.00 -7.20 -11.24
C GLN A 178 1.81 -7.30 -12.75
N TYR A 179 1.32 -6.22 -13.35
CA TYR A 179 1.20 -6.10 -14.79
C TYR A 179 2.42 -5.38 -15.36
N GLU A 180 2.91 -5.87 -16.50
CA GLU A 180 3.94 -5.16 -17.26
C GLU A 180 3.36 -3.89 -17.88
N LYS A 181 4.15 -2.82 -17.84
CA LYS A 181 3.75 -1.48 -18.27
C LYS A 181 4.81 -0.87 -19.18
N THR A 182 4.40 -0.04 -20.12
CA THR A 182 5.28 0.72 -21.01
C THR A 182 5.01 2.21 -20.87
N GLU A 183 6.06 3.03 -20.88
CA GLU A 183 5.92 4.49 -20.87
C GLU A 183 5.10 4.98 -22.06
N VAL A 184 4.19 5.93 -21.82
CA VAL A 184 3.45 6.62 -22.88
C VAL A 184 4.30 7.78 -23.37
N THR A 185 4.63 7.77 -24.66
CA THR A 185 5.43 8.83 -25.32
C THR A 185 4.60 9.81 -26.16
N ASP A 186 3.32 9.51 -26.38
CA ASP A 186 2.38 10.38 -27.11
C ASP A 186 1.94 11.54 -26.20
N GLU A 187 2.43 12.75 -26.48
CA GLU A 187 2.13 13.95 -25.69
C GLU A 187 0.65 14.37 -25.79
N SER A 188 -0.04 14.14 -26.91
CA SER A 188 -1.47 14.44 -27.05
C SER A 188 -2.30 13.52 -26.15
N LEU A 189 -1.91 12.24 -26.06
CA LEU A 189 -2.53 11.31 -25.14
C LEU A 189 -2.24 11.68 -23.68
N LYS A 190 -1.00 12.07 -23.34
CA LYS A 190 -0.65 12.54 -22.00
C LYS A 190 -1.45 13.78 -21.61
N ASP A 191 -1.58 14.76 -22.49
CA ASP A 191 -2.38 15.96 -22.26
C ASP A 191 -3.85 15.62 -22.01
N SER A 192 -4.43 14.73 -22.82
CA SER A 192 -5.80 14.24 -22.65
C SER A 192 -6.01 13.54 -21.30
N LEU A 193 -5.10 12.63 -20.93
CA LEU A 193 -5.12 11.95 -19.63
C LEU A 193 -4.98 12.93 -18.47
N GLY A 194 -4.09 13.93 -18.59
CA GLY A 194 -3.81 14.92 -17.57
C GLY A 194 -4.99 15.85 -17.29
N GLN A 195 -5.61 16.36 -18.36
CA GLN A 195 -6.82 17.16 -18.25
C GLN A 195 -7.96 16.36 -17.62
N PHE A 196 -8.11 15.10 -18.02
CA PHE A 196 -9.12 14.20 -17.47
C PHE A 196 -8.94 13.98 -15.96
N VAL A 197 -7.75 13.57 -15.49
CA VAL A 197 -7.54 13.25 -14.07
C VAL A 197 -7.65 14.47 -13.16
N VAL A 198 -7.19 15.64 -13.61
CA VAL A 198 -7.35 16.90 -12.86
C VAL A 198 -8.83 17.30 -12.74
N ALA A 199 -9.59 17.19 -13.83
CA ALA A 199 -11.03 17.45 -13.81
C ALA A 199 -11.76 16.48 -12.86
N GLN A 200 -11.38 15.21 -12.86
CA GLN A 200 -11.95 14.20 -11.96
C GLN A 200 -11.61 14.48 -10.48
N LEU A 201 -10.39 14.91 -10.17
CA LEU A 201 -10.00 15.28 -8.80
C LEU A 201 -10.74 16.54 -8.33
N SER A 202 -10.87 17.56 -9.18
CA SER A 202 -11.66 18.76 -8.86
C SER A 202 -13.12 18.39 -8.59
N SER A 203 -13.72 17.58 -9.47
CA SER A 203 -15.11 17.15 -9.32
C SER A 203 -15.32 16.27 -8.07
N PHE A 204 -14.31 15.48 -7.67
CA PHE A 204 -14.34 14.76 -6.40
C PHE A 204 -14.47 15.73 -5.21
N LEU A 205 -13.65 16.78 -5.14
CA LEU A 205 -13.73 17.79 -4.08
C LEU A 205 -15.05 18.58 -4.09
N GLU A 206 -15.61 18.84 -5.28
CA GLU A 206 -16.93 19.48 -5.43
C GLU A 206 -18.05 18.61 -4.88
N ARG A 207 -18.07 17.31 -5.21
CA ARG A 207 -19.06 16.37 -4.68
C ARG A 207 -18.99 16.22 -3.16
N GLN A 208 -17.81 16.42 -2.57
CA GLN A 208 -17.60 16.45 -1.13
C GLN A 208 -17.94 17.81 -0.49
N ASN A 209 -18.35 18.81 -1.28
CA ASN A 209 -18.69 20.17 -0.85
C ASN A 209 -17.54 20.92 -0.15
N VAL A 210 -16.28 20.63 -0.50
CA VAL A 210 -15.10 21.25 0.12
C VAL A 210 -14.33 22.22 -0.79
N SER A 211 -14.74 22.41 -2.04
CA SER A 211 -14.04 23.29 -3.01
C SER A 211 -13.89 24.75 -2.57
N LYS A 212 -14.73 25.23 -1.63
CA LYS A 212 -14.58 26.57 -1.03
C LYS A 212 -13.40 26.68 -0.08
N GLN A 213 -13.01 25.57 0.54
CA GLN A 213 -11.92 25.50 1.52
C GLN A 213 -10.60 25.10 0.85
N CYS A 214 -10.66 24.32 -0.23
CA CYS A 214 -9.48 23.85 -0.95
C CYS A 214 -9.08 24.80 -2.08
N GLU A 215 -7.78 24.90 -2.32
CA GLU A 215 -7.17 25.54 -3.48
C GLU A 215 -7.57 24.85 -4.80
N GLU A 216 -7.50 25.60 -5.90
CA GLU A 216 -7.88 25.11 -7.23
C GLU A 216 -6.88 24.08 -7.77
N ILE A 217 -7.38 22.98 -8.33
CA ILE A 217 -6.55 21.91 -8.91
C ILE A 217 -6.21 22.27 -10.36
N LYS A 218 -4.92 22.44 -10.65
CA LYS A 218 -4.38 22.68 -11.99
C LYS A 218 -3.26 21.72 -12.30
N LEU A 219 -3.21 21.20 -13.52
CA LEU A 219 -2.12 20.32 -13.95
C LEU A 219 -0.79 21.10 -13.98
N LYS A 220 0.26 20.52 -13.42
CA LYS A 220 1.65 20.97 -13.56
C LYS A 220 2.43 20.04 -14.49
N GLU A 221 2.47 18.76 -14.14
CA GLU A 221 3.25 17.73 -14.86
C GLU A 221 2.47 16.41 -14.87
N ILE A 222 2.76 15.57 -15.88
CA ILE A 222 2.13 14.25 -16.04
C ILE A 222 3.12 13.21 -16.57
N GLU A 223 3.05 12.03 -15.96
CA GLU A 223 3.65 10.78 -16.38
C GLU A 223 2.53 9.75 -16.58
N ALA A 224 2.63 8.94 -17.61
CA ALA A 224 1.63 7.89 -17.86
C ALA A 224 2.32 6.63 -18.36
N LYS A 225 1.89 5.48 -17.81
CA LYS A 225 2.34 4.15 -18.22
C LYS A 225 1.15 3.35 -18.70
N GLN A 226 1.23 2.77 -19.89
CA GLN A 226 0.20 1.90 -20.44
C GLN A 226 0.41 0.45 -19.98
N TYR A 227 -0.65 -0.18 -19.50
CA TYR A 227 -0.66 -1.61 -19.18
C TYR A 227 -0.66 -2.44 -20.47
N LEU A 228 0.19 -3.46 -20.57
CA LEU A 228 0.25 -4.31 -21.75
C LEU A 228 -0.98 -5.23 -21.85
N SER A 229 -1.81 -5.03 -22.88
CA SER A 229 -3.10 -5.72 -23.08
C SER A 229 -2.97 -7.24 -23.23
N SER A 230 -1.83 -7.76 -23.68
CA SER A 230 -1.58 -9.22 -23.85
C SER A 230 -1.65 -10.02 -22.54
N LYS A 231 -1.57 -9.35 -21.38
CA LYS A 231 -1.69 -9.95 -20.05
C LYS A 231 -2.99 -9.57 -19.33
N LEU A 232 -3.75 -8.64 -19.87
CA LEU A 232 -5.11 -8.33 -19.44
C LEU A 232 -6.08 -9.24 -20.21
N ALA A 233 -6.17 -10.50 -19.79
CA ALA A 233 -7.03 -11.47 -20.45
C ALA A 233 -8.48 -10.95 -20.56
N HIS A 234 -9.03 -10.92 -21.78
CA HIS A 234 -10.39 -10.46 -22.14
C HIS A 234 -10.62 -8.94 -22.16
N VAL A 235 -9.59 -8.14 -22.39
CA VAL A 235 -9.77 -6.74 -22.79
C VAL A 235 -9.93 -6.74 -24.32
N ASP A 236 -11.06 -6.22 -24.83
CA ASP A 236 -11.22 -5.99 -26.27
C ASP A 236 -10.05 -5.12 -26.76
N ASN A 237 -9.57 -5.34 -27.99
CA ASN A 237 -8.45 -4.58 -28.56
C ASN A 237 -8.67 -3.05 -28.55
N SER A 238 -9.91 -2.59 -28.35
CA SER A 238 -10.32 -1.18 -28.24
C SER A 238 -10.19 -0.57 -26.85
N THR A 239 -9.84 -1.36 -25.83
CA THR A 239 -9.74 -0.89 -24.44
C THR A 239 -8.29 -0.88 -23.98
N SER A 240 -7.85 0.26 -23.46
CA SER A 240 -6.51 0.44 -22.90
C SER A 240 -6.61 0.88 -21.44
N PHE A 241 -5.65 0.46 -20.64
CA PHE A 241 -5.51 0.91 -19.26
C PHE A 241 -4.20 1.66 -19.11
N PHE A 242 -4.24 2.72 -18.33
CA PHE A 242 -3.11 3.58 -18.04
C PHE A 242 -2.97 3.74 -16.53
N GLU A 243 -1.74 3.77 -16.04
CA GLU A 243 -1.40 4.31 -14.74
C GLU A 243 -0.94 5.73 -14.94
N VAL A 244 -1.72 6.68 -14.42
CA VAL A 244 -1.44 8.11 -14.58
C VAL A 244 -0.94 8.64 -13.26
N THR A 245 0.25 9.24 -13.29
CA THR A 245 0.83 10.01 -12.18
C THR A 245 0.88 11.47 -12.60
N PHE A 246 0.34 12.37 -11.79
CA PHE A 246 0.31 13.79 -12.12
C PHE A 246 0.63 14.67 -10.92
N GLU A 247 1.27 15.81 -11.20
CA GLU A 247 1.50 16.86 -10.22
C GLU A 247 0.50 18.00 -10.40
N VAL A 248 0.02 18.52 -9.28
CA VAL A 248 -0.84 19.69 -9.22
C VAL A 248 0.00 20.94 -9.00
N ALA A 249 -0.28 22.00 -9.76
CA ALA A 249 0.42 23.27 -9.67
C ALA A 249 0.14 23.98 -8.32
N ALA A 250 1.04 24.91 -7.96
CA ALA A 250 0.78 25.81 -6.85
C ALA A 250 -0.47 26.70 -7.14
N PRO A 251 -1.27 27.03 -6.12
CA PRO A 251 -1.04 26.81 -4.69
C PRO A 251 -1.46 25.43 -4.16
N ALA A 252 -2.31 24.69 -4.89
CA ALA A 252 -2.85 23.41 -4.41
C ALA A 252 -1.76 22.37 -4.15
N LYS A 253 -0.80 22.20 -5.07
CA LYS A 253 0.31 21.23 -4.96
C LYS A 253 -0.14 19.78 -4.75
N GLY A 254 0.79 18.87 -5.02
CA GLY A 254 0.64 17.45 -4.72
C GLY A 254 0.77 16.55 -5.90
N ARG A 255 1.25 15.35 -5.64
CA ARG A 255 1.51 14.30 -6.61
C ARG A 255 0.54 13.15 -6.36
N PHE A 256 -0.24 12.83 -7.38
CA PHE A 256 -1.30 11.85 -7.29
C PHE A 256 -1.15 10.79 -8.35
N GLN A 257 -1.66 9.59 -8.05
CA GLN A 257 -1.70 8.47 -8.97
C GLN A 257 -3.13 7.91 -9.04
N ILE A 258 -3.57 7.57 -10.24
CA ILE A 258 -4.83 6.85 -10.44
C ILE A 258 -4.79 6.05 -11.75
N PRO A 259 -5.35 4.83 -11.81
CA PRO A 259 -5.53 4.16 -13.08
C PRO A 259 -6.67 4.79 -13.89
N VAL A 260 -6.49 4.88 -15.20
CA VAL A 260 -7.46 5.39 -16.17
C VAL A 260 -7.73 4.31 -17.20
N ARG A 261 -9.01 4.10 -17.51
CA ARG A 261 -9.47 3.22 -18.58
C ARG A 261 -9.83 4.08 -19.78
N LYS A 262 -9.34 3.71 -20.96
CA LYS A 262 -9.75 4.29 -22.24
C LYS A 262 -10.50 3.24 -23.05
N GLU A 263 -11.74 3.51 -23.39
CA GLU A 263 -12.53 2.71 -24.34
C GLU A 263 -12.81 3.57 -25.58
N LEU A 264 -12.24 3.19 -26.72
CA LEU A 264 -12.24 4.04 -27.92
C LEU A 264 -11.64 5.42 -27.59
N GLU A 265 -12.42 6.50 -27.53
CA GLU A 265 -11.98 7.84 -27.10
C GLU A 265 -12.57 8.28 -25.75
N GLN A 266 -13.34 7.43 -25.09
CA GLN A 266 -13.91 7.73 -23.78
C GLN A 266 -12.90 7.35 -22.69
N LEU A 267 -12.71 8.26 -21.73
CA LEU A 267 -11.88 8.07 -20.55
C LEU A 267 -12.76 7.90 -19.32
N ASP A 268 -12.46 6.88 -18.52
CA ASP A 268 -13.08 6.61 -17.23
C ASP A 268 -12.02 6.34 -16.17
N LEU A 269 -12.35 6.62 -14.91
CA LEU A 269 -11.48 6.21 -13.80
C LEU A 269 -11.47 4.68 -13.71
N GLY A 270 -10.26 4.10 -13.79
CA GLY A 270 -10.05 2.68 -13.47
C GLY A 270 -9.91 2.43 -11.97
N GLY A 271 -9.86 3.50 -11.17
CA GLY A 271 -9.68 3.48 -9.72
C GLY A 271 -10.91 3.96 -8.95
N ALA A 272 -11.00 3.58 -7.68
CA ALA A 272 -12.00 4.10 -6.75
C ALA A 272 -11.59 5.45 -6.15
N LEU A 273 -10.29 5.67 -5.89
CA LEU A 273 -9.76 6.86 -5.23
C LEU A 273 -8.38 7.21 -5.78
N PHE A 274 -8.05 8.50 -5.77
CA PHE A 274 -6.71 8.98 -6.06
C PHE A 274 -5.74 8.57 -4.93
N THR A 275 -4.58 8.05 -5.30
CA THR A 275 -3.50 7.77 -4.34
C THR A 275 -2.60 9.00 -4.24
N ARG A 276 -2.42 9.54 -3.04
CA ARG A 276 -1.47 10.63 -2.78
C ARG A 276 -0.07 10.04 -2.62
N LEU A 277 0.89 10.43 -3.47
CA LEU A 277 2.24 9.87 -3.49
C LEU A 277 3.25 10.67 -2.65
N ASP A 278 3.02 11.97 -2.44
CA ASP A 278 3.88 12.84 -1.63
C ASP A 278 3.23 13.22 -0.30
N THR A 279 4.04 13.57 0.69
CA THR A 279 3.54 14.05 1.98
C THR A 279 2.75 15.35 1.82
N TYR A 280 1.55 15.42 2.38
CA TYR A 280 0.71 16.63 2.34
C TYR A 280 0.90 17.54 3.57
N GLY A 281 1.54 17.03 4.63
CA GLY A 281 1.85 17.78 5.85
C GLY A 281 0.62 18.47 6.44
N LYS A 282 0.71 19.79 6.66
CA LYS A 282 -0.38 20.62 7.22
C LYS A 282 -1.32 21.21 6.17
N SER A 283 -1.15 20.85 4.90
CA SER A 283 -1.86 21.50 3.80
C SER A 283 -3.37 21.29 3.91
N GLY A 284 -3.82 20.15 4.46
CA GLY A 284 -5.24 19.81 4.62
C GLY A 284 -5.86 20.14 5.99
N ASP A 285 -5.19 20.89 6.87
CA ASP A 285 -5.60 21.07 8.28
C ASP A 285 -7.00 21.69 8.48
N CYS A 286 -7.53 22.40 7.48
CA CYS A 286 -8.90 22.92 7.47
C CYS A 286 -9.97 21.83 7.30
N MET A 287 -9.60 20.63 6.85
CA MET A 287 -10.54 19.51 6.71
C MET A 287 -10.79 18.83 8.05
N SER A 288 -12.06 18.84 8.47
CA SER A 288 -12.55 18.06 9.61
C SER A 288 -12.67 16.57 9.29
N ASN A 289 -12.84 16.21 8.01
CA ASN A 289 -12.80 14.83 7.56
C ASN A 289 -11.36 14.44 7.22
N GLU A 290 -10.79 13.52 8.01
CA GLU A 290 -9.43 13.01 7.84
C GLU A 290 -9.22 12.39 6.45
N ASP A 291 -10.25 11.75 5.88
CA ASP A 291 -10.18 11.14 4.55
C ASP A 291 -9.98 12.16 3.41
N LEU A 292 -10.30 13.44 3.66
CA LEU A 292 -10.17 14.51 2.66
C LEU A 292 -8.86 15.30 2.78
N ARG A 293 -8.12 15.15 3.88
CA ARG A 293 -6.86 15.88 4.10
C ARG A 293 -5.80 15.66 3.02
N PRO A 294 -5.61 14.45 2.47
CA PRO A 294 -4.59 14.23 1.44
C PRO A 294 -4.88 14.96 0.11
N PHE A 295 -6.15 15.27 -0.15
CA PHE A 295 -6.62 15.84 -1.42
C PHE A 295 -6.76 17.36 -1.40
N CYS A 296 -6.81 17.96 -0.20
CA CYS A 296 -7.09 19.37 -0.03
C CYS A 296 -5.85 20.12 0.44
N THR A 297 -5.52 21.21 -0.26
CA THR A 297 -4.67 22.26 0.28
C THR A 297 -5.53 23.45 0.64
N CYS A 298 -5.48 23.87 1.90
CA CYS A 298 -6.36 24.89 2.44
C CYS A 298 -6.05 26.26 1.87
N LYS A 299 -7.10 26.91 1.40
CA LYS A 299 -7.07 28.34 1.06
C LYS A 299 -6.67 29.13 2.29
N LYS A 300 -5.80 30.12 2.09
CA LYS A 300 -5.52 31.10 3.13
C LYS A 300 -6.79 31.93 3.36
N ILE A 301 -7.21 32.02 4.62
CA ILE A 301 -8.25 32.98 5.01
C ILE A 301 -7.62 34.36 4.87
N GLU A 302 -8.04 35.14 3.89
CA GLU A 302 -7.74 36.57 3.85
C GLU A 302 -8.46 37.24 5.01
N ILE A 303 -7.73 37.51 6.09
CA ILE A 303 -8.20 38.41 7.14
C ILE A 303 -8.15 39.81 6.54
N HIS A 304 -9.28 40.31 6.03
CA HIS A 304 -9.43 41.74 5.80
C HIS A 304 -9.36 42.44 7.17
N SER A 305 -8.16 42.90 7.54
CA SER A 305 -8.00 43.86 8.61
C SER A 305 -8.65 45.17 8.14
N THR A 306 -9.94 45.33 8.43
CA THR A 306 -10.55 46.65 8.48
C THR A 306 -9.87 47.41 9.62
N SER A 307 -8.86 48.20 9.30
CA SER A 307 -8.37 49.24 10.17
C SER A 307 -9.52 50.20 10.47
N PRO A 308 -9.82 50.51 11.75
CA PRO A 308 -10.71 51.61 12.05
C PRO A 308 -10.08 52.88 11.49
N SER A 309 -10.83 53.59 10.64
CA SER A 309 -10.42 54.92 10.18
C SER A 309 -10.43 55.89 11.37
N PRO A 310 -9.52 56.87 11.39
CA PRO A 310 -9.20 57.71 12.56
C PRO A 310 -10.34 58.57 13.07
#